data_AF-A0A7Y5LVY7-F1
#
_entry.id   AF-A0A7Y5LVY7-F1
#
_cell.length_a   1.000
_cell.length_b   1.000
_cell.length_c   1.000
_cell.angle_alpha   90.00
_cell.angle_beta   90.00
_cell.angle_gamma   90.00
#
_symmetry.space_group_name_H-M   'P 1'
#
loop_
_entity.id
_entity.type
_entity.pdbx_description
1 polymer ?
#
loop_
_entity_poly.entity_id
_entity_poly.type
_entity_poly.pdbx_seq_one_letter_code
_entity_poly.pdbx_strand_id
1 'polypeptide(L)'
;MLDPHAISSQSEGMRILALLLVLSPLAAAGGLDKACTKRHLEVLIAAGEKNGKAGAEALDGDALFDSFAGTLLLQVRAGAEDATATDRELRAAFVALGLFLDDGQLSSHKSGRIFAEIETPELDAAGRAARGRPTISGREDLARHFALSAALAAGLGEGIARLAGMAKEMEDMHGLDKGKGSGFSFVDLAANEAGIRFAVWLLQDPAPRLAGLNGRFRQADCVPGFAGLPEGLRTDEFDDRFGPVGSRNYNRVWKPVEEAIAALPVYREEGR
;
A
#
# COMPACT_ATOMS: atom_id res chain seq x y z
N MET A 1 29.79 27.56 22.29
CA MET A 1 30.07 27.57 20.85
C MET A 1 29.22 26.44 20.27
N LEU A 2 28.02 26.78 19.78
CA LEU A 2 27.04 25.82 19.27
C LEU A 2 27.43 25.46 17.85
N ASP A 3 27.48 24.17 17.55
CA ASP A 3 27.80 23.64 16.23
C ASP A 3 26.66 23.97 15.24
N PRO A 4 26.90 24.78 14.18
CA PRO A 4 25.88 25.15 13.22
C PRO A 4 25.49 24.02 12.24
N HIS A 5 26.12 22.84 12.31
CA HIS A 5 25.79 21.70 11.43
C HIS A 5 24.80 20.70 12.02
N ALA A 6 24.31 20.91 13.25
CA ALA A 6 23.37 19.97 13.90
C ALA A 6 21.88 20.19 13.55
N ILE A 7 21.55 21.11 12.62
CA ILE A 7 20.17 21.41 12.20
C ILE A 7 20.03 21.29 10.67
N SER A 8 20.21 20.11 10.06
CA SER A 8 19.77 19.96 8.65
C SER A 8 19.58 18.55 8.07
N SER A 9 19.27 17.49 8.83
CA SER A 9 18.93 16.18 8.20
C SER A 9 17.45 15.79 8.29
N GLN A 10 16.73 16.18 9.35
CA GLN A 10 15.28 15.94 9.44
C GLN A 10 14.46 16.77 8.45
N SER A 11 15.02 17.86 7.91
CA SER A 11 14.32 18.77 7.01
C SER A 11 14.47 18.44 5.52
N GLU A 12 15.46 17.64 5.10
CA GLU A 12 15.72 17.41 3.68
C GLU A 12 14.86 16.31 3.06
N GLY A 13 14.70 15.15 3.72
CA GLY A 13 13.77 14.10 3.26
C GLY A 13 12.31 14.57 3.26
N MET A 14 11.93 15.33 4.30
CA MET A 14 10.62 15.97 4.43
C MET A 14 10.39 17.08 3.39
N ARG A 15 11.46 17.78 2.98
CA ARG A 15 11.41 18.73 1.88
C ARG A 15 11.21 18.01 0.56
N ILE A 16 11.82 16.86 0.31
CA ILE A 16 11.63 16.12 -0.95
C ILE A 16 10.17 15.64 -1.07
N LEU A 17 9.59 15.06 -0.01
CA LEU A 17 8.18 14.64 -0.01
C LEU A 17 7.20 15.83 -0.09
N ALA A 18 7.49 16.94 0.59
CA ALA A 18 6.66 18.15 0.55
C ALA A 18 6.82 18.95 -0.77
N LEU A 19 7.99 18.95 -1.40
CA LEU A 19 8.27 19.68 -2.64
C LEU A 19 7.71 18.93 -3.86
N LEU A 20 7.66 17.59 -3.82
CA LEU A 20 7.08 16.75 -4.87
C LEU A 20 5.54 16.73 -4.86
N LEU A 21 4.89 17.00 -3.71
CA LEU A 21 3.44 17.22 -3.65
C LEU A 21 3.01 18.65 -4.01
N VAL A 22 3.94 19.61 -4.06
CA VAL A 22 3.67 21.02 -4.41
C VAL A 22 3.89 21.31 -5.90
N LEU A 23 4.59 20.44 -6.64
CA LEU A 23 4.86 20.62 -8.07
C LEU A 23 4.52 19.37 -8.88
N SER A 24 3.23 19.17 -9.17
CA SER A 24 2.76 18.75 -10.50
C SER A 24 1.23 18.80 -10.61
N PRO A 25 0.65 19.56 -11.55
CA PRO A 25 -0.70 19.32 -12.02
C PRO A 25 -0.65 18.11 -12.96
N LEU A 26 -0.44 16.93 -12.40
CA LEU A 26 -0.67 15.67 -13.09
C LEU A 26 -1.49 14.78 -12.17
N ALA A 27 -2.63 15.34 -11.74
CA ALA A 27 -3.79 14.52 -11.49
C ALA A 27 -3.99 13.67 -12.75
N ALA A 28 -3.74 12.37 -12.63
CA ALA A 28 -4.32 11.42 -13.56
C ALA A 28 -5.81 11.79 -13.70
N ALA A 29 -6.27 11.88 -14.94
CA ALA A 29 -7.60 12.38 -15.27
C ALA A 29 -8.67 11.67 -14.40
N GLY A 30 -9.26 12.42 -13.46
CA GLY A 30 -10.20 11.90 -12.47
C GLY A 30 -9.61 11.90 -11.06
N GLY A 31 -9.69 13.04 -10.37
CA GLY A 31 -9.36 13.10 -8.94
C GLY A 31 -10.13 12.05 -8.12
N LEU A 32 -9.64 11.76 -6.91
CA LEU A 32 -10.23 10.77 -5.99
C LEU A 32 -11.75 10.92 -5.86
N ASP A 33 -12.51 9.90 -6.26
CA ASP A 33 -13.96 9.87 -6.06
C ASP A 33 -14.27 9.55 -4.59
N LYS A 34 -14.46 10.63 -3.81
CA LYS A 34 -14.69 10.53 -2.37
C LYS A 34 -15.97 9.78 -2.03
N ALA A 35 -17.03 9.96 -2.80
CA ALA A 35 -18.32 9.34 -2.54
C ALA A 35 -18.25 7.82 -2.80
N CYS A 36 -17.62 7.44 -3.90
CA CYS A 36 -17.35 6.04 -4.22
C CYS A 36 -16.41 5.40 -3.17
N THR A 37 -15.35 6.10 -2.78
CA THR A 37 -14.38 5.61 -1.77
C THR A 37 -15.06 5.39 -0.42
N LYS A 38 -15.89 6.34 0.03
CA LYS A 38 -16.65 6.21 1.27
C LYS A 38 -17.57 4.98 1.25
N ARG A 39 -18.25 4.71 0.12
CA ARG A 39 -19.11 3.53 -0.03
C ARG A 39 -18.32 2.23 0.12
N HIS A 40 -17.13 2.13 -0.50
CA HIS A 40 -16.25 0.98 -0.35
C HIS A 40 -15.72 0.82 1.07
N LEU A 41 -15.42 1.92 1.76
CA LEU A 41 -15.03 1.89 3.17
C LEU A 41 -16.16 1.37 4.06
N GLU A 42 -17.40 1.81 3.84
CA GLU A 42 -18.59 1.29 4.53
C GLU A 42 -18.79 -0.21 4.29
N VAL A 43 -18.51 -0.71 3.07
CA VAL A 43 -18.52 -2.16 2.78
C VAL A 43 -17.47 -2.90 3.61
N LEU A 44 -16.24 -2.39 3.69
CA LEU A 44 -15.17 -3.02 4.47
C LEU A 44 -15.51 -3.06 5.96
N ILE A 45 -16.04 -1.95 6.51
CA ILE A 45 -16.51 -1.87 7.89
C ILE A 45 -17.59 -2.93 8.13
N ALA A 46 -18.62 -3.00 7.27
CA ALA A 46 -19.68 -3.99 7.41
C ALA A 46 -19.16 -5.45 7.30
N ALA A 47 -18.18 -5.70 6.43
CA ALA A 47 -17.52 -7.00 6.32
C ALA A 47 -16.75 -7.36 7.59
N GLY A 48 -16.03 -6.40 8.17
CA GLY A 48 -15.28 -6.57 9.43
C GLY A 48 -16.21 -6.81 10.63
N GLU A 49 -17.29 -6.04 10.74
CA GLU A 49 -18.32 -6.25 11.76
C GLU A 49 -18.99 -7.62 11.65
N LYS A 50 -19.28 -8.06 10.42
CA LYS A 50 -19.83 -9.40 10.16
C LYS A 50 -18.84 -10.47 10.61
N ASN A 51 -17.56 -10.31 10.28
CA ASN A 51 -16.50 -11.23 10.71
C ASN A 51 -16.40 -11.29 12.24
N GLY A 52 -16.43 -10.15 12.93
CA GLY A 52 -16.40 -10.08 14.39
C GLY A 52 -17.59 -10.75 15.08
N LYS A 53 -18.74 -10.85 14.40
CA LYS A 53 -19.94 -11.56 14.88
C LYS A 53 -19.92 -13.06 14.58
N ALA A 54 -18.98 -13.55 13.77
CA ALA A 54 -18.93 -14.96 13.35
C ALA A 54 -18.38 -15.93 14.42
N GLY A 55 -17.87 -15.41 15.55
CA GLY A 55 -17.40 -16.24 16.65
C GLY A 55 -16.26 -17.17 16.24
N ALA A 56 -16.46 -18.49 16.38
CA ALA A 56 -15.46 -19.50 16.03
C ALA A 56 -15.19 -19.60 14.50
N GLU A 57 -16.08 -19.06 13.66
CA GLU A 57 -15.93 -19.03 12.21
C GLU A 57 -15.28 -17.73 11.71
N ALA A 58 -14.92 -16.81 12.61
CA ALA A 58 -14.28 -15.56 12.25
C ALA A 58 -12.93 -15.84 11.55
N LEU A 59 -12.73 -15.18 10.41
CA LEU A 59 -11.47 -15.15 9.69
C LEU A 59 -10.45 -14.29 10.45
N ASP A 60 -9.19 -14.67 10.37
CA ASP A 60 -8.05 -13.93 10.92
C ASP A 60 -6.85 -14.00 9.97
N GLY A 61 -5.86 -13.14 10.18
CA GLY A 61 -4.60 -13.14 9.44
C GLY A 61 -4.78 -13.04 7.92
N ASP A 62 -4.10 -13.91 7.18
CA ASP A 62 -4.08 -13.88 5.71
C ASP A 62 -5.46 -14.09 5.11
N ALA A 63 -6.27 -14.97 5.71
CA ALA A 63 -7.63 -15.24 5.24
C ALA A 63 -8.55 -14.03 5.42
N LEU A 64 -8.33 -13.24 6.48
CA LEU A 64 -9.09 -12.02 6.70
C LEU A 64 -8.71 -10.93 5.69
N PHE A 65 -7.41 -10.78 5.39
CA PHE A 65 -6.96 -9.89 4.32
C PHE A 65 -7.56 -10.27 2.96
N ASP A 66 -7.48 -11.56 2.61
CA ASP A 66 -8.05 -12.09 1.36
C ASP A 66 -9.54 -11.80 1.25
N SER A 67 -10.27 -11.94 2.36
CA SER A 67 -11.71 -11.64 2.43
C SER A 67 -12.01 -10.16 2.18
N PHE A 68 -11.24 -9.22 2.75
CA PHE A 68 -11.44 -7.79 2.53
C PHE A 68 -11.19 -7.41 1.07
N ALA A 69 -10.03 -7.79 0.54
CA ALA A 69 -9.68 -7.52 -0.85
C ALA A 69 -10.67 -8.17 -1.83
N GLY A 70 -11.02 -9.44 -1.61
CA GLY A 70 -12.01 -10.16 -2.43
C GLY A 70 -13.40 -9.52 -2.38
N THR A 71 -13.85 -9.07 -1.22
CA THR A 71 -15.15 -8.39 -1.06
C THR A 71 -15.21 -7.12 -1.91
N LEU A 72 -14.17 -6.30 -1.90
CA LEU A 72 -14.11 -5.09 -2.73
C LEU A 72 -14.16 -5.40 -4.22
N LEU A 73 -13.34 -6.35 -4.69
CA LEU A 73 -13.31 -6.73 -6.09
C LEU A 73 -14.66 -7.28 -6.57
N LEU A 74 -15.35 -8.05 -5.73
CA LEU A 74 -16.72 -8.51 -5.99
C LEU A 74 -17.72 -7.36 -6.06
N GLN A 75 -17.63 -6.38 -5.15
CA GLN A 75 -18.51 -5.20 -5.18
C GLN A 75 -18.30 -4.36 -6.44
N VAL A 76 -17.04 -4.10 -6.82
CA VAL A 76 -16.72 -3.35 -8.03
C VAL A 76 -17.28 -4.07 -9.26
N ARG A 77 -17.10 -5.39 -9.35
CA ARG A 77 -17.63 -6.19 -10.46
C ARG A 77 -19.16 -6.16 -10.54
N ALA A 78 -19.85 -6.17 -9.39
CA ALA A 78 -21.31 -6.17 -9.34
C ALA A 78 -21.93 -4.78 -9.63
N GLY A 79 -21.21 -3.70 -9.31
CA GLY A 79 -21.71 -2.34 -9.41
C GLY A 79 -21.29 -1.55 -10.66
N ALA A 80 -20.30 -2.03 -11.42
CA ALA A 80 -19.82 -1.32 -12.61
C ALA A 80 -20.66 -1.61 -13.85
N GLU A 81 -21.21 -0.56 -14.46
CA GLU A 81 -22.06 -0.65 -15.66
C GLU A 81 -21.25 -0.69 -16.97
N ASP A 82 -20.06 -0.08 -16.96
CA ASP A 82 -19.14 -0.02 -18.10
C ASP A 82 -17.66 0.02 -17.65
N ALA A 83 -16.75 0.08 -18.62
CA ALA A 83 -15.31 0.09 -18.37
C ALA A 83 -14.85 1.35 -17.60
N THR A 84 -15.47 2.51 -17.83
CA THR A 84 -15.15 3.76 -17.13
C THR A 84 -15.59 3.70 -15.68
N ALA A 85 -16.80 3.18 -15.43
CA ALA A 85 -17.31 2.93 -14.09
C ALA A 85 -16.43 1.91 -13.36
N THR A 86 -15.95 0.88 -14.06
CA THR A 86 -15.04 -0.14 -13.48
C THR A 86 -13.72 0.48 -13.02
N ASP A 87 -13.06 1.28 -13.87
CA ASP A 87 -11.82 1.99 -13.49
C ASP A 87 -12.05 2.88 -12.25
N ARG A 88 -13.11 3.69 -12.28
CA ARG A 88 -13.46 4.59 -11.16
C ARG A 88 -13.68 3.83 -9.85
N GLU A 89 -14.50 2.78 -9.90
CA GLU A 89 -14.84 1.95 -8.73
C GLU A 89 -13.61 1.19 -8.21
N LEU A 90 -12.73 0.70 -9.09
CA LEU A 90 -11.47 0.06 -8.68
C LEU A 90 -10.53 1.03 -7.97
N ARG A 91 -10.36 2.25 -8.51
CA ARG A 91 -9.52 3.27 -7.85
C ARG A 91 -10.02 3.60 -6.46
N ALA A 92 -11.33 3.81 -6.33
CA ALA A 92 -11.98 4.08 -5.06
C ALA A 92 -11.86 2.89 -4.09
N ALA A 93 -11.98 1.66 -4.57
CA ALA A 93 -11.82 0.46 -3.76
C ALA A 93 -10.39 0.31 -3.20
N PHE A 94 -9.35 0.52 -4.02
CA PHE A 94 -7.97 0.51 -3.54
C PHE A 94 -7.72 1.57 -2.47
N VAL A 95 -8.22 2.78 -2.68
CA VAL A 95 -8.10 3.87 -1.70
C VAL A 95 -8.84 3.54 -0.40
N ALA A 96 -10.03 2.96 -0.50
CA ALA A 96 -10.78 2.52 0.68
C ALA A 96 -10.04 1.42 1.45
N LEU A 97 -9.42 0.45 0.76
CA LEU A 97 -8.62 -0.60 1.40
C LEU A 97 -7.41 -0.01 2.13
N GLY A 98 -6.70 0.92 1.49
CA GLY A 98 -5.56 1.61 2.10
C GLY A 98 -5.95 2.39 3.36
N LEU A 99 -7.05 3.14 3.31
CA LEU A 99 -7.59 3.87 4.47
C LEU A 99 -8.03 2.92 5.60
N PHE A 100 -8.78 1.88 5.27
CA PHE A 100 -9.31 0.93 6.26
C PHE A 100 -8.21 0.22 7.06
N LEU A 101 -7.10 -0.10 6.40
CA LEU A 101 -5.95 -0.76 7.02
C LEU A 101 -4.92 0.21 7.61
N ASP A 102 -5.01 1.51 7.31
CA ASP A 102 -4.12 2.52 7.88
C ASP A 102 -4.26 2.55 9.41
N ASP A 103 -3.14 2.48 10.11
CA ASP A 103 -3.09 2.63 11.57
C ASP A 103 -2.82 4.07 12.02
N GLY A 104 -3.01 5.02 11.09
CA GLY A 104 -2.83 6.45 11.30
C GLY A 104 -1.59 7.02 10.63
N GLN A 105 -0.86 6.26 9.79
CA GLN A 105 0.30 6.78 9.07
C GLN A 105 -0.12 7.78 7.99
N LEU A 106 -1.28 7.59 7.36
CA LEU A 106 -1.82 8.52 6.38
C LEU A 106 -2.40 9.77 7.03
N SER A 107 -3.13 9.63 8.12
CA SER A 107 -3.77 10.77 8.78
C SER A 107 -2.81 11.62 9.63
N SER A 108 -1.70 11.06 10.10
CA SER A 108 -0.72 11.79 10.94
C SER A 108 0.35 12.57 10.15
N HIS A 109 0.61 12.22 8.89
CA HIS A 109 1.57 12.94 8.05
C HIS A 109 0.89 14.07 7.23
N LYS A 110 1.54 15.24 7.16
CA LYS A 110 1.03 16.41 6.40
C LYS A 110 0.77 16.13 4.91
N SER A 111 1.37 15.06 4.37
CA SER A 111 1.22 14.58 2.99
C SER A 111 -0.08 13.77 2.76
N GLY A 112 -0.69 13.19 3.79
CA GLY A 112 -1.94 12.43 3.66
C GLY A 112 -3.22 13.27 3.69
N ARG A 113 -3.10 14.61 3.70
CA ARG A 113 -4.23 15.55 3.62
C ARG A 113 -5.14 15.33 2.41
N ILE A 114 -4.60 14.74 1.34
CA ILE A 114 -5.36 14.39 0.13
C ILE A 114 -6.40 13.29 0.44
N PHE A 115 -6.12 12.41 1.40
CA PHE A 115 -7.03 11.36 1.85
C PHE A 115 -7.83 11.76 3.11
N ALA A 116 -7.33 12.71 3.90
CA ALA A 116 -8.00 13.21 5.11
C ALA A 116 -9.38 13.84 4.85
N GLU A 117 -9.69 14.24 3.61
CA GLU A 117 -11.02 14.74 3.24
C GLU A 117 -12.03 13.61 2.93
N ILE A 118 -11.58 12.36 2.84
CA ILE A 118 -12.43 11.18 2.60
C ILE A 118 -12.86 10.53 3.92
N GLU A 119 -11.93 10.43 4.86
CA GLU A 119 -12.13 9.72 6.12
C GLU A 119 -12.56 10.69 7.24
N THR A 120 -13.80 10.54 7.72
CA THR A 120 -14.25 11.27 8.92
C THR A 120 -13.79 10.54 10.18
N PRO A 121 -13.65 11.23 11.34
CA PRO A 121 -13.26 10.59 12.59
C PRO A 121 -14.16 9.40 12.99
N GLU A 122 -15.44 9.47 12.64
CA GLU A 122 -16.41 8.40 12.91
C GLU A 122 -16.17 7.18 12.02
N LEU A 123 -15.88 7.38 10.73
CA LEU A 123 -15.56 6.30 9.80
C LEU A 123 -14.25 5.61 10.16
N ASP A 124 -13.22 6.39 10.51
CA ASP A 124 -11.94 5.91 11.01
C ASP A 124 -12.11 5.07 12.30
N ALA A 125 -12.87 5.59 13.28
CA ALA A 125 -13.16 4.86 14.51
C ALA A 125 -13.91 3.54 14.25
N ALA A 126 -14.90 3.54 13.36
CA ALA A 126 -15.63 2.34 12.97
C ALA A 126 -14.72 1.34 12.24
N GLY A 127 -13.88 1.81 11.31
CA GLY A 127 -12.88 1.01 10.60
C GLY A 127 -11.92 0.31 11.56
N ARG A 128 -11.33 1.06 12.49
CA ARG A 128 -10.44 0.51 13.53
C ARG A 128 -11.12 -0.56 14.39
N ALA A 129 -12.39 -0.37 14.73
CA ALA A 129 -13.15 -1.33 15.53
C ALA A 129 -13.49 -2.61 14.75
N ALA A 130 -13.68 -2.51 13.43
CA ALA A 130 -14.15 -3.60 12.59
C ALA A 130 -13.03 -4.43 11.93
N ARG A 131 -11.84 -3.86 11.71
CA ARG A 131 -10.82 -4.45 10.82
C ARG A 131 -10.19 -5.77 11.28
N GLY A 132 -10.22 -6.10 12.57
CA GLY A 132 -9.51 -7.28 13.09
C GLY A 132 -7.99 -7.20 12.87
N ARG A 133 -7.33 -8.33 12.58
CA ARG A 133 -5.87 -8.43 12.37
C ARG A 133 -5.50 -9.08 11.03
N PRO A 134 -5.84 -8.44 9.90
CA PRO A 134 -5.50 -8.97 8.59
C PRO A 134 -3.99 -8.97 8.39
N THR A 135 -3.46 -10.02 7.79
CA THR A 135 -2.02 -10.15 7.53
C THR A 135 -1.73 -10.48 6.07
N ILE A 136 -0.49 -10.26 5.67
CA ILE A 136 0.10 -10.84 4.47
C ILE A 136 1.32 -11.64 4.92
N SER A 137 1.35 -12.93 4.61
CA SER A 137 2.38 -13.85 5.08
C SER A 137 2.54 -13.81 6.62
N GLY A 138 1.42 -13.69 7.33
CA GLY A 138 1.38 -13.65 8.80
C GLY A 138 1.82 -12.33 9.45
N ARG A 139 2.13 -11.28 8.66
CA ARG A 139 2.51 -9.95 9.14
C ARG A 139 1.44 -8.89 8.83
N GLU A 140 1.01 -8.15 9.86
CA GLU A 140 0.00 -7.09 9.71
C GLU A 140 0.56 -5.85 9.02
N ASP A 141 1.80 -5.48 9.34
CA ASP A 141 2.54 -4.37 8.73
C ASP A 141 2.65 -4.55 7.21
N LEU A 142 2.91 -5.77 6.72
CA LEU A 142 2.99 -6.05 5.28
C LEU A 142 1.63 -5.88 4.58
N ALA A 143 0.53 -6.23 5.25
CA ALA A 143 -0.82 -5.97 4.74
C ALA A 143 -1.07 -4.46 4.58
N ARG A 144 -0.59 -3.64 5.53
CA ARG A 144 -0.68 -2.18 5.47
C ARG A 144 0.17 -1.62 4.33
N HIS A 145 1.44 -2.03 4.24
CA HIS A 145 2.36 -1.62 3.16
C HIS A 145 1.79 -1.90 1.77
N PHE A 146 1.25 -3.12 1.57
CA PHE A 146 0.59 -3.50 0.33
C PHE A 146 -0.62 -2.62 0.03
N ALA A 147 -1.58 -2.54 0.96
CA ALA A 147 -2.85 -1.84 0.75
C ALA A 147 -2.63 -0.34 0.53
N LEU A 148 -1.74 0.26 1.30
CA LEU A 148 -1.45 1.67 1.19
C LEU A 148 -0.74 2.02 -0.12
N SER A 149 0.24 1.22 -0.52
CA SER A 149 0.96 1.47 -1.77
C SER A 149 0.07 1.24 -2.99
N ALA A 150 -0.85 0.27 -2.93
CA ALA A 150 -1.91 0.08 -3.92
C ALA A 150 -2.84 1.31 -4.01
N ALA A 151 -3.27 1.85 -2.86
CA ALA A 151 -4.08 3.08 -2.79
C ALA A 151 -3.37 4.29 -3.41
N LEU A 152 -2.10 4.50 -3.08
CA LEU A 152 -1.29 5.57 -3.65
C LEU A 152 -1.11 5.40 -5.16
N ALA A 153 -0.86 4.19 -5.65
CA ALA A 153 -0.73 3.93 -7.08
C ALA A 153 -2.04 4.18 -7.83
N ALA A 154 -3.17 3.76 -7.27
CA ALA A 154 -4.48 3.94 -7.86
C ALA A 154 -4.95 5.41 -7.87
N GLY A 155 -4.64 6.15 -6.79
CA GLY A 155 -5.09 7.54 -6.61
C GLY A 155 -4.15 8.60 -7.19
N LEU A 156 -2.84 8.38 -7.09
CA LEU A 156 -1.80 9.37 -7.42
C LEU A 156 -0.83 8.88 -8.50
N GLY A 157 -0.88 7.61 -8.87
CA GLY A 157 -0.04 7.00 -9.89
C GLY A 157 1.17 6.25 -9.33
N GLU A 158 1.64 5.30 -10.13
CA GLU A 158 2.73 4.37 -9.79
C GLU A 158 4.01 5.07 -9.29
N GLY A 159 4.46 6.12 -9.99
CA GLY A 159 5.70 6.82 -9.65
C GLY A 159 5.66 7.49 -8.27
N ILE A 160 4.52 8.09 -7.91
CA ILE A 160 4.33 8.71 -6.59
C ILE A 160 4.31 7.64 -5.50
N ALA A 161 3.65 6.51 -5.73
CA ALA A 161 3.59 5.42 -4.75
C ALA A 161 4.98 4.83 -4.46
N ARG A 162 5.79 4.56 -5.49
CA ARG A 162 7.17 4.05 -5.35
C ARG A 162 8.05 5.03 -4.56
N LEU A 163 7.96 6.31 -4.89
CA LEU A 163 8.70 7.37 -4.24
C LEU A 163 8.31 7.51 -2.76
N ALA A 164 7.02 7.45 -2.45
CA ALA A 164 6.52 7.53 -1.08
C ALA A 164 7.00 6.33 -0.24
N GLY A 165 6.90 5.11 -0.79
CA GLY A 165 7.41 3.90 -0.13
C GLY A 165 8.91 4.00 0.15
N MET A 166 9.72 4.37 -0.85
CA MET A 166 11.16 4.56 -0.67
C MET A 166 11.48 5.66 0.37
N ALA A 167 10.78 6.79 0.31
CA ALA A 167 10.98 7.87 1.27
C ALA A 167 10.68 7.42 2.72
N LYS A 168 9.68 6.57 2.91
CA LYS A 168 9.35 6.00 4.23
C LYS A 168 10.47 5.13 4.78
N GLU A 169 11.02 4.24 3.96
CA GLU A 169 12.14 3.39 4.39
C GLU A 169 13.39 4.20 4.75
N MET A 170 13.67 5.26 4.00
CA MET A 170 14.76 6.18 4.32
C MET A 170 14.49 6.95 5.62
N GLU A 171 13.23 7.32 5.89
CA GLU A 171 12.83 7.95 7.15
C GLU A 171 12.99 7.00 8.33
N ASP A 172 12.56 5.74 8.20
CA ASP A 172 12.70 4.73 9.24
C ASP A 172 14.16 4.41 9.53
N MET A 173 15.01 4.34 8.51
CA MET A 173 16.45 4.19 8.63
C MET A 173 17.11 5.32 9.43
N HIS A 174 16.88 6.57 9.02
CA HIS A 174 17.41 7.74 9.72
C HIS A 174 16.78 7.94 11.11
N GLY A 175 15.54 7.49 11.27
CA GLY A 175 14.87 7.42 12.55
C GLY A 175 15.61 6.47 13.49
N LEU A 176 15.99 5.28 12.99
CA LEU A 176 16.53 4.21 13.82
C LEU A 176 17.87 4.62 14.44
N ASP A 177 18.66 5.42 13.71
CA ASP A 177 19.86 6.07 14.23
C ASP A 177 19.62 6.96 15.46
N LYS A 178 18.39 7.43 15.64
CA LYS A 178 17.94 8.28 16.75
C LYS A 178 17.08 7.50 17.75
N GLY A 179 17.07 6.17 17.67
CA GLY A 179 16.26 5.28 18.51
C GLY A 179 14.76 5.38 18.27
N LYS A 180 14.33 5.78 17.06
CA LYS A 180 12.93 5.88 16.63
C LYS A 180 12.75 5.15 15.30
N GLY A 181 11.55 4.73 14.89
CA GLY A 181 11.40 4.05 13.60
C GLY A 181 12.01 2.63 13.56
N SER A 182 11.79 1.93 12.47
CA SER A 182 12.06 0.49 12.31
C SER A 182 13.40 0.17 11.65
N GLY A 183 14.02 1.12 10.94
CA GLY A 183 15.14 0.86 10.03
C GLY A 183 14.69 0.63 8.58
N PHE A 184 15.61 0.64 7.63
CA PHE A 184 15.31 0.33 6.22
C PHE A 184 14.90 -1.14 6.07
N SER A 185 13.82 -1.41 5.34
CA SER A 185 13.27 -2.75 5.13
C SER A 185 13.06 -3.08 3.65
N PHE A 186 13.84 -4.03 3.12
CA PHE A 186 13.54 -4.60 1.80
C PHE A 186 12.25 -5.44 1.81
N VAL A 187 11.84 -5.93 2.98
CA VAL A 187 10.56 -6.64 3.15
C VAL A 187 9.40 -5.68 2.93
N ASP A 188 9.46 -4.48 3.52
CA ASP A 188 8.43 -3.46 3.38
C ASP A 188 8.39 -2.90 1.96
N LEU A 189 9.56 -2.68 1.33
CA LEU A 189 9.63 -2.36 -0.10
C LEU A 189 8.99 -3.43 -0.99
N ALA A 190 9.24 -4.71 -0.71
CA ALA A 190 8.65 -5.80 -1.48
C ALA A 190 7.12 -5.83 -1.35
N ALA A 191 6.59 -5.57 -0.15
CA ALA A 191 5.15 -5.46 0.07
C ALA A 191 4.54 -4.24 -0.63
N ASN A 192 5.23 -3.09 -0.55
CA ASN A 192 4.86 -1.87 -1.27
C ASN A 192 4.78 -2.14 -2.79
N GLU A 193 5.82 -2.78 -3.34
CA GLU A 193 5.92 -3.11 -4.77
C GLU A 193 4.81 -4.07 -5.22
N ALA A 194 4.52 -5.09 -4.42
CA ALA A 194 3.44 -6.02 -4.68
C ALA A 194 2.08 -5.31 -4.78
N GLY A 195 1.79 -4.40 -3.85
CA GLY A 195 0.58 -3.60 -3.86
C GLY A 195 0.48 -2.66 -5.06
N ILE A 196 1.57 -1.95 -5.38
CA ILE A 196 1.67 -1.04 -6.53
C ILE A 196 1.41 -1.81 -7.82
N ARG A 197 2.12 -2.93 -8.04
CA ARG A 197 1.98 -3.71 -9.26
C ARG A 197 0.60 -4.32 -9.40
N PHE A 198 -0.01 -4.79 -8.31
CA PHE A 198 -1.36 -5.34 -8.36
C PHE A 198 -2.38 -4.28 -8.79
N ALA A 199 -2.32 -3.08 -8.19
CA ALA A 199 -3.20 -1.97 -8.55
C ALA A 199 -3.00 -1.50 -9.99
N VAL A 200 -1.75 -1.29 -10.42
CA VAL A 200 -1.42 -0.87 -11.78
C VAL A 200 -1.85 -1.91 -12.79
N TRP A 201 -1.59 -3.19 -12.52
CA TRP A 201 -2.05 -4.28 -13.38
C TRP A 201 -3.58 -4.26 -13.49
N LEU A 202 -4.31 -4.24 -12.39
CA LEU A 202 -5.77 -4.28 -12.48
C LEU A 202 -6.33 -3.05 -13.23
N LEU A 203 -5.75 -1.86 -13.05
CA LEU A 203 -6.20 -0.61 -13.69
C LEU A 203 -5.81 -0.47 -15.17
N GLN A 204 -4.84 -1.24 -15.68
CA GLN A 204 -4.47 -1.22 -17.10
C GLN A 204 -5.55 -1.83 -18.00
N ASP A 205 -6.29 -2.84 -17.50
CA ASP A 205 -7.41 -3.44 -18.22
C ASP A 205 -8.52 -3.87 -17.22
N PRO A 206 -9.22 -2.89 -16.62
CA PRO A 206 -10.10 -3.07 -15.46
C PRO A 206 -11.11 -4.20 -15.59
N ALA A 207 -11.97 -4.14 -16.61
CA ALA A 207 -13.10 -5.04 -16.72
C ALA A 207 -12.65 -6.49 -17.04
N PRO A 208 -11.76 -6.74 -18.03
CA PRO A 208 -11.26 -8.09 -18.31
C PRO A 208 -10.46 -8.69 -17.15
N ARG A 209 -9.54 -7.94 -16.54
CA ARG A 209 -8.70 -8.47 -15.44
C ARG A 209 -9.54 -8.74 -14.19
N LEU A 210 -10.49 -7.87 -13.87
CA LEU A 210 -11.43 -8.10 -12.76
C LEU A 210 -12.34 -9.31 -13.01
N ALA A 211 -12.80 -9.50 -14.26
CA ALA A 211 -13.57 -10.68 -14.64
C ALA A 211 -12.74 -11.97 -14.52
N GLY A 212 -11.47 -11.93 -14.92
CA GLY A 212 -10.52 -13.06 -14.83
C GLY A 212 -10.25 -13.50 -13.38
N LEU A 213 -10.16 -12.56 -12.43
CA LEU A 213 -10.05 -12.89 -11.00
C LEU A 213 -11.28 -13.65 -10.48
N ASN A 214 -12.43 -13.52 -11.14
CA ASN A 214 -13.71 -14.14 -10.76
C ASN A 214 -14.06 -13.96 -9.26
N GLY A 215 -13.70 -12.81 -8.68
CA GLY A 215 -13.92 -12.52 -7.26
C GLY A 215 -13.04 -13.29 -6.28
N ARG A 216 -12.02 -14.00 -6.78
CA ARG A 216 -11.04 -14.70 -5.97
C ARG A 216 -9.78 -13.85 -5.91
N PHE A 217 -9.52 -13.30 -4.73
CA PHE A 217 -8.23 -12.72 -4.41
C PHE A 217 -7.55 -13.63 -3.38
N ARG A 218 -6.25 -13.82 -3.59
CA ARG A 218 -5.36 -14.42 -2.60
C ARG A 218 -4.08 -13.62 -2.57
N GLN A 219 -3.67 -13.18 -1.39
CA GLN A 219 -2.42 -12.46 -1.21
C GLN A 219 -1.24 -13.26 -1.75
N ALA A 220 -1.28 -14.59 -1.61
CA ALA A 220 -0.22 -15.49 -2.06
C ALA A 220 -0.04 -15.49 -3.60
N ASP A 221 -1.06 -15.07 -4.34
CA ASP A 221 -0.99 -14.92 -5.80
C ASP A 221 -0.46 -13.54 -6.22
N CYS A 222 -0.35 -12.59 -5.29
CA CYS A 222 -0.03 -11.18 -5.53
C CYS A 222 1.21 -10.68 -4.78
N VAL A 223 1.75 -11.48 -3.86
CA VAL A 223 2.88 -11.12 -2.99
C VAL A 223 4.02 -12.14 -3.13
N PRO A 224 5.30 -11.71 -3.19
CA PRO A 224 6.42 -12.63 -3.26
C PRO A 224 6.74 -13.25 -1.90
N GLY A 225 7.58 -14.28 -1.88
CA GLY A 225 8.20 -14.72 -0.63
C GLY A 225 9.19 -13.67 -0.11
N PHE A 226 9.14 -13.38 1.19
CA PHE A 226 10.00 -12.38 1.84
C PHE A 226 11.30 -12.94 2.44
N ALA A 227 11.45 -14.27 2.43
CA ALA A 227 12.52 -14.94 3.17
C ALA A 227 13.92 -14.49 2.71
N GLY A 228 14.74 -14.09 3.68
CA GLY A 228 16.13 -13.68 3.44
C GLY A 228 16.31 -12.24 2.96
N LEU A 229 15.23 -11.46 2.83
CA LEU A 229 15.35 -10.03 2.58
C LEU A 229 15.86 -9.29 3.83
N PRO A 230 16.84 -8.38 3.70
CA PRO A 230 17.30 -7.57 4.82
C PRO A 230 16.22 -6.59 5.31
N GLU A 231 16.07 -6.47 6.62
CA GLU A 231 15.21 -5.47 7.26
C GLU A 231 15.84 -4.95 8.55
N GLY A 232 15.33 -3.82 9.05
CA GLY A 232 15.79 -3.22 10.30
C GLY A 232 17.16 -2.56 10.23
N LEU A 233 17.56 -2.09 9.04
CA LEU A 233 18.92 -1.59 8.81
C LEU A 233 19.05 -0.14 9.26
N ARG A 234 20.17 0.16 9.92
CA ARG A 234 20.61 1.53 10.22
C ARG A 234 21.38 2.12 9.03
N THR A 235 21.60 3.43 9.04
CA THR A 235 22.24 4.12 7.90
C THR A 235 23.65 3.61 7.62
N ASP A 236 24.46 3.44 8.66
CA ASP A 236 25.82 2.90 8.56
C ASP A 236 25.85 1.50 7.95
N GLU A 237 24.98 0.61 8.45
CA GLU A 237 24.84 -0.74 7.92
C GLU A 237 24.36 -0.76 6.47
N PHE A 238 23.38 0.08 6.13
CA PHE A 238 22.85 0.16 4.76
C PHE A 238 23.92 0.67 3.79
N ASP A 239 24.63 1.73 4.15
CA ASP A 239 25.68 2.34 3.33
C ASP A 239 26.86 1.37 3.12
N ASP A 240 27.27 0.66 4.18
CA ASP A 240 28.37 -0.31 4.10
C ASP A 240 28.01 -1.52 3.23
N ARG A 241 26.77 -2.02 3.34
CA ARG A 241 26.34 -3.26 2.64
C ARG A 241 25.88 -3.00 1.21
N PHE A 242 25.11 -1.93 1.01
CA PHE A 242 24.40 -1.66 -0.24
C PHE A 242 24.91 -0.39 -0.90
N GLY A 243 25.31 0.63 -0.14
CA GLY A 243 25.58 1.97 -0.67
C GLY A 243 24.30 2.62 -1.20
N PRO A 244 24.42 3.67 -2.05
CA PRO A 244 23.26 4.44 -2.51
C PRO A 244 22.18 3.57 -3.17
N VAL A 245 20.91 3.96 -3.00
CA VAL A 245 19.78 3.32 -3.69
C VAL A 245 20.05 3.26 -5.20
N GLY A 246 19.82 2.08 -5.79
CA GLY A 246 20.11 1.83 -7.21
C GLY A 246 21.58 1.48 -7.53
N SER A 247 22.46 1.39 -6.53
CA SER A 247 23.82 0.86 -6.71
C SER A 247 23.81 -0.60 -7.17
N ARG A 248 24.99 -1.12 -7.55
CA ARG A 248 25.15 -2.53 -7.89
C ARG A 248 24.79 -3.47 -6.73
N ASN A 249 25.18 -3.15 -5.50
CA ASN A 249 24.93 -4.01 -4.34
C ASN A 249 23.46 -3.97 -3.91
N TYR A 250 22.84 -2.78 -3.94
CA TYR A 250 21.40 -2.63 -3.75
C TYR A 250 20.61 -3.47 -4.78
N ASN A 251 20.92 -3.30 -6.06
CA ASN A 251 20.21 -3.99 -7.15
C ASN A 251 20.42 -5.51 -7.14
N ARG A 252 21.47 -6.02 -6.49
CA ARG A 252 21.65 -7.46 -6.29
C ARG A 252 20.58 -8.07 -5.40
N VAL A 253 20.05 -7.28 -4.46
CA VAL A 253 18.92 -7.68 -3.60
C VAL A 253 17.59 -7.33 -4.25
N TRP A 254 17.47 -6.14 -4.83
CA TRP A 254 16.18 -5.63 -5.30
C TRP A 254 15.68 -6.27 -6.61
N LYS A 255 16.54 -6.49 -7.60
CA LYS A 255 16.10 -7.05 -8.90
C LYS A 255 15.45 -8.44 -8.78
N PRO A 256 16.00 -9.39 -7.99
CA PRO A 256 15.31 -10.67 -7.77
C PRO A 256 13.91 -10.52 -7.18
N VAL A 257 13.66 -9.50 -6.34
CA VAL A 257 12.31 -9.21 -5.81
C VAL A 257 11.40 -8.75 -6.94
N GLU A 258 11.84 -7.80 -7.77
CA GLU A 258 11.08 -7.31 -8.91
C GLU A 258 10.73 -8.42 -9.92
N GLU A 259 11.67 -9.34 -10.16
CA GLU A 259 11.49 -10.52 -11.00
C GLU A 259 10.52 -11.53 -10.38
N ALA A 260 10.65 -11.79 -9.07
CA ALA A 260 9.74 -12.67 -8.34
C ALA A 260 8.30 -12.15 -8.40
N ILE A 261 8.10 -10.84 -8.19
CA ILE A 261 6.78 -10.21 -8.29
C ILE A 261 6.25 -10.30 -9.73
N ALA A 262 7.08 -10.04 -10.75
CA ALA A 262 6.65 -10.17 -12.15
C ALA A 262 6.19 -11.59 -12.51
N ALA A 263 6.76 -12.60 -11.86
CA ALA A 263 6.46 -14.00 -12.10
C ALA A 263 5.25 -14.53 -11.32
N LEU A 264 4.58 -13.71 -10.49
CA LEU A 264 3.48 -14.16 -9.64
C LEU A 264 2.26 -14.62 -10.45
N PRO A 265 1.45 -15.56 -9.92
CA PRO A 265 0.32 -16.15 -10.63
C PRO A 265 -0.66 -15.12 -11.21
N VAL A 266 -0.95 -14.05 -10.47
CA VAL A 266 -1.92 -13.02 -10.89
C VAL A 266 -1.53 -12.31 -12.20
N TYR A 267 -0.25 -12.24 -12.54
CA TYR A 267 0.26 -11.57 -13.74
C TYR A 267 0.46 -12.50 -14.92
N ARG A 268 0.36 -13.82 -14.71
CA ARG A 268 0.44 -14.77 -15.80
C ARG A 268 -0.90 -14.69 -16.52
N GLU A 269 -0.88 -14.20 -17.76
CA GLU A 269 -2.03 -14.36 -18.66
C GLU A 269 -2.38 -15.84 -18.63
N GLU A 270 -3.58 -16.19 -18.13
CA GLU A 270 -4.12 -17.51 -18.37
C GLU A 270 -4.08 -17.69 -19.89
N GLY A 271 -3.31 -18.69 -20.32
CA GLY A 271 -3.24 -19.09 -21.71
C GLY A 271 -4.66 -19.26 -22.24
N ARG A 272 -4.93 -18.49 -23.30
CA ARG A 272 -6.14 -18.51 -24.13
C ARG A 272 -6.65 -19.91 -24.43
#